data_AF-A0AAN8IRS6-F1
#
_entry.id   AF-A0AAN8IRS6-F1
#
_cell.length_a   1.000
_cell.length_b   1.000
_cell.length_c   1.000
_cell.angle_alpha   90.00
_cell.angle_beta   90.00
_cell.angle_gamma   90.00
#
_symmetry.space_group_name_H-M   'P 1'
#
loop_
_entity.id
_entity.type
_entity.pdbx_description
1 polymer ?
#
loop_
_entity_poly.entity_id
_entity_poly.type
_entity_poly.pdbx_seq_one_letter_code
_entity_poly.pdbx_strand_id
1 'polypeptide(L)'
;MVLNFINERLIDCAFFYTLHILAFGIFLLLLSSHIFSSSVAKDIAVTAFLTLFLFFMLLKGAIKARISHSISFWFVIAYTFNLATYLATFLYVWLPTLFSYDDYHEEVKKVVLWFLPIVAIISAWVNFLYILRKSP
;
A
#
# COMPACT_ATOMS: atom_id res chain seq x y z
N MET A 1 38.41 8.68 4.63
CA MET A 1 37.84 7.59 3.80
C MET A 1 36.58 6.99 4.41
N VAL A 2 36.61 6.55 5.68
CA VAL A 2 35.43 6.01 6.40
C VAL A 2 34.28 7.02 6.50
N LEU A 3 34.56 8.30 6.77
CA LEU A 3 33.52 9.34 6.88
C LEU A 3 32.80 9.61 5.55
N ASN A 4 33.51 9.50 4.42
CA ASN A 4 32.91 9.70 3.09
C ASN A 4 32.01 8.53 2.70
N PHE A 5 32.44 7.30 3.01
CA PHE A 5 31.65 6.09 2.80
C PHE A 5 30.37 6.06 3.67
N ILE A 6 30.47 6.49 4.93
CA ILE A 6 29.29 6.61 5.80
C ILE A 6 28.33 7.67 5.25
N ASN A 7 28.85 8.81 4.79
CA ASN A 7 28.02 9.88 4.23
C ASN A 7 27.29 9.46 2.95
N GLU A 8 27.97 8.80 2.00
CA GLU A 8 27.35 8.26 0.78
C GLU A 8 26.25 7.26 1.12
N ARG A 9 26.51 6.33 2.05
CA ARG A 9 25.51 5.31 2.43
C ARG A 9 24.31 5.90 3.18
N LEU A 10 24.52 6.96 3.96
CA LEU A 10 23.45 7.68 4.63
C LEU A 10 22.57 8.43 3.61
N ILE A 11 23.20 9.08 2.63
CA ILE A 11 22.50 9.76 1.53
C ILE A 11 21.70 8.76 0.69
N ASP A 12 22.27 7.61 0.35
CA ASP A 12 21.56 6.56 -0.40
C ASP A 12 20.34 6.03 0.38
N CYS A 13 20.49 5.79 1.68
CA CYS A 13 19.37 5.40 2.53
C CYS A 13 18.31 6.50 2.60
N ALA A 14 18.70 7.75 2.83
CA ALA A 14 17.77 8.88 2.91
C ALA A 14 17.02 9.09 1.58
N PHE A 15 17.72 8.98 0.44
CA PHE A 15 17.13 9.09 -0.89
C PHE A 15 16.10 7.99 -1.15
N PHE A 16 16.44 6.73 -0.81
CA PHE A 16 15.52 5.60 -0.93
C PHE A 16 14.25 5.77 -0.09
N TYR A 17 14.38 6.22 1.17
CA TYR A 17 13.24 6.50 2.04
C TYR A 17 12.41 7.69 1.54
N THR A 18 13.05 8.74 1.03
CA THR A 18 12.37 9.91 0.46
C THR A 18 11.53 9.51 -0.75
N LEU A 19 12.06 8.68 -1.64
CA LEU A 19 11.30 8.12 -2.76
C LEU A 19 10.12 7.27 -2.30
N HIS A 20 10.29 6.46 -1.26
CA HIS A 20 9.19 5.68 -0.68
C HIS A 20 8.08 6.57 -0.13
N ILE A 21 8.44 7.61 0.62
CA ILE A 21 7.48 8.59 1.18
C ILE A 21 6.75 9.31 0.04
N LEU A 22 7.47 9.77 -0.99
CA LEU A 22 6.91 10.47 -2.13
C LEU A 22 5.92 9.57 -2.90
N ALA A 23 6.30 8.31 -3.16
CA ALA A 23 5.41 7.38 -3.83
C ALA A 23 4.15 7.08 -2.99
N PHE A 24 4.27 6.95 -1.66
CA PHE A 24 3.13 6.84 -0.78
C PHE A 24 2.25 8.09 -0.76
N GLY A 25 2.84 9.28 -0.88
CA GLY A 25 2.11 10.53 -1.05
C GLY A 25 1.29 10.55 -2.33
N ILE A 26 1.88 10.13 -3.46
CA ILE A 26 1.17 9.99 -4.74
C ILE A 26 0.00 9.01 -4.61
N PHE A 27 0.22 7.88 -3.93
CA PHE A 27 -0.82 6.90 -3.67
C PHE A 27 -2.01 7.49 -2.90
N LEU A 28 -1.74 8.23 -1.82
CA LEU A 28 -2.79 8.89 -1.03
C LEU A 28 -3.54 9.94 -1.85
N LEU A 29 -2.84 10.70 -2.72
CA LEU A 29 -3.46 11.65 -3.62
C LEU A 29 -4.37 10.97 -4.66
N LEU A 30 -3.92 9.86 -5.24
CA LEU A 30 -4.73 9.06 -6.17
C LEU A 30 -5.98 8.50 -5.48
N LEU A 31 -5.83 7.93 -4.27
CA LEU A 31 -6.95 7.40 -3.49
C LEU A 31 -7.94 8.50 -3.11
N SER A 32 -7.44 9.66 -2.67
CA SER A 32 -8.25 10.85 -2.39
C SER A 32 -9.03 11.32 -3.62
N SER A 33 -8.36 11.39 -4.79
CA SER A 33 -9.01 11.78 -6.04
C SER A 33 -10.11 10.81 -6.47
N HIS A 34 -9.94 9.51 -6.23
CA HIS A 34 -10.97 8.50 -6.45
C HIS A 34 -12.16 8.69 -5.50
N ILE A 35 -11.92 8.96 -4.21
CA ILE A 35 -12.99 9.22 -3.22
C ILE A 35 -13.87 10.41 -3.62
N PHE A 36 -13.27 11.52 -4.07
CA PHE A 36 -14.05 12.72 -4.45
C PHE A 36 -14.75 12.60 -5.80
N SER A 37 -14.19 11.84 -6.74
CA SER A 37 -14.85 11.53 -8.01
C SER A 37 -14.27 10.26 -8.62
N SER A 38 -15.10 9.22 -8.72
CA SER A 38 -14.73 7.96 -9.35
C SER A 38 -14.80 8.08 -10.87
N SER A 39 -13.76 7.64 -11.55
CA SER A 39 -13.79 7.42 -13.00
C SER A 39 -12.94 6.20 -13.32
N VAL A 40 -13.32 5.47 -14.37
CA VAL A 40 -12.63 4.23 -14.76
C VAL A 40 -11.13 4.46 -14.95
N ALA A 41 -10.73 5.62 -15.47
CA ALA A 41 -9.33 5.99 -15.63
C ALA A 41 -8.58 6.08 -14.28
N LYS A 42 -9.22 6.65 -13.25
CA LYS A 42 -8.64 6.73 -11.90
C LYS A 42 -8.58 5.35 -11.24
N ASP A 43 -9.60 4.53 -11.45
CA ASP A 43 -9.68 3.17 -10.90
C ASP A 43 -8.54 2.30 -11.47
N ILE A 44 -8.32 2.40 -12.78
CA ILE A 44 -7.19 1.77 -13.46
C ILE A 44 -5.86 2.33 -12.93
N ALA A 45 -5.73 3.65 -12.75
CA ALA A 45 -4.50 4.25 -12.24
C ALA A 45 -4.17 3.78 -10.80
N VAL A 46 -5.15 3.75 -9.91
CA VAL A 46 -4.99 3.24 -8.53
C VAL A 46 -4.63 1.76 -8.58
N THR A 47 -5.31 0.96 -9.40
CA THR A 47 -5.05 -0.48 -9.53
C THR A 47 -3.65 -0.78 -10.10
N ALA A 48 -3.21 -0.02 -11.11
CA ALA A 48 -1.87 -0.14 -11.69
C ALA A 48 -0.79 0.20 -10.66
N PHE A 49 -0.99 1.27 -9.89
CA PHE A 49 -0.10 1.64 -8.79
C PHE A 49 -0.03 0.53 -7.74
N LEU A 50 -1.17 0.01 -7.30
CA LEU A 50 -1.25 -1.12 -6.36
C LEU A 50 -0.50 -2.35 -6.87
N THR A 51 -0.70 -2.71 -8.14
CA THR A 51 -0.09 -3.89 -8.75
C THR A 51 1.44 -3.77 -8.77
N LEU A 52 1.96 -2.59 -9.11
CA LEU A 52 3.40 -2.33 -9.09
C LEU A 52 3.98 -2.46 -7.67
N PHE A 53 3.31 -1.91 -6.66
CA PHE A 53 3.76 -2.00 -5.27
C PHE A 53 3.64 -3.43 -4.71
N LEU A 54 2.58 -4.15 -5.06
CA LEU A 54 2.41 -5.55 -4.73
C LEU A 54 3.55 -6.40 -5.33
N PHE A 55 3.93 -6.14 -6.57
CA PHE A 55 5.07 -6.80 -7.21
C PHE A 55 6.37 -6.57 -6.45
N PHE A 56 6.71 -5.32 -6.12
CA PHE A 56 7.91 -5.03 -5.31
C PHE A 56 7.86 -5.66 -3.92
N MET A 57 6.68 -5.71 -3.31
CA MET A 57 6.49 -6.37 -2.02
C MET A 57 6.74 -7.89 -2.13
N LEU A 58 6.17 -8.55 -3.13
CA LEU A 58 6.39 -9.99 -3.38
C LEU A 58 7.87 -10.29 -3.64
N LEU A 59 8.55 -9.45 -4.44
CA LEU A 59 10.00 -9.56 -4.65
C LEU A 59 10.78 -9.45 -3.33
N LYS A 60 10.47 -8.45 -2.51
CA LYS A 60 11.09 -8.27 -1.19
C LYS A 60 10.86 -9.48 -0.28
N GLY A 61 9.67 -10.07 -0.32
CA GLY A 61 9.34 -11.31 0.39
C GLY A 61 10.17 -12.49 -0.11
N ALA A 62 10.22 -12.70 -1.43
CA ALA A 62 10.96 -13.79 -2.06
C ALA A 62 12.47 -13.71 -1.81
N ILE A 63 13.07 -12.52 -1.96
CA ILE A 63 14.49 -12.28 -1.67
C ILE A 63 14.78 -12.58 -0.20
N LYS A 64 13.93 -12.09 0.71
CA LYS A 64 14.14 -12.32 2.14
C LYS A 64 13.99 -13.79 2.53
N ALA A 65 13.05 -14.52 1.92
CA ALA A 65 12.89 -15.95 2.11
C ALA A 65 14.09 -16.76 1.58
N ARG A 66 14.77 -16.28 0.53
CA ARG A 66 15.94 -16.96 -0.07
C ARG A 66 17.25 -16.68 0.66
N ILE A 67 17.47 -15.45 1.11
CA ILE A 67 18.76 -15.03 1.70
C ILE A 67 18.77 -15.21 3.22
N SER A 68 17.62 -15.09 3.88
CA SER A 68 17.56 -15.06 5.33
C SER A 68 17.27 -16.44 5.91
N HIS A 69 18.16 -16.96 6.74
CA HIS A 69 17.95 -18.22 7.48
C HIS A 69 16.82 -18.12 8.52
N SER A 70 16.43 -16.91 8.95
CA SER A 70 15.31 -16.70 9.86
C SER A 70 14.52 -15.44 9.50
N ILE A 71 13.20 -15.59 9.39
CA ILE A 71 12.29 -14.48 9.14
C ILE A 71 11.85 -13.93 10.49
N SER A 72 12.17 -12.67 10.78
CA SER A 72 11.73 -12.00 12.01
C SER A 72 10.20 -11.90 12.06
N PHE A 73 9.62 -12.16 13.24
CA PHE A 73 8.18 -12.01 13.50
C PHE A 73 7.64 -10.63 13.09
N TRP A 74 8.39 -9.56 13.38
CA TRP A 74 8.03 -8.19 12.99
C TRP A 74 8.00 -7.98 11.48
N PHE A 75 8.81 -8.72 10.73
CA PHE A 75 8.74 -8.70 9.28
C PHE A 75 7.46 -9.36 8.78
N VAL A 76 7.07 -10.50 9.35
CA VAL A 76 5.82 -11.18 8.98
C VAL A 76 4.61 -10.28 9.24
N ILE A 77 4.53 -9.68 10.43
CA ILE A 77 3.43 -8.75 10.75
C ILE A 77 3.37 -7.59 9.76
N ALA A 78 4.48 -6.90 9.53
CA ALA A 78 4.50 -5.74 8.63
C ALA A 78 4.20 -6.15 7.18
N TYR A 79 4.68 -7.32 6.76
CA TYR A 79 4.41 -7.86 5.44
C TYR A 79 2.92 -8.18 5.27
N THR A 80 2.33 -8.94 6.20
CA THR A 80 0.91 -9.28 6.17
C THR A 80 0.02 -8.04 6.24
N PHE A 81 0.36 -7.05 7.06
CA PHE A 81 -0.38 -5.80 7.16
C PHE A 81 -0.36 -5.01 5.84
N ASN A 82 0.78 -4.97 5.15
CA ASN A 82 0.88 -4.33 3.83
C ASN A 82 0.06 -5.08 2.78
N LEU A 83 0.08 -6.42 2.81
CA LEU A 83 -0.73 -7.23 1.90
C LEU A 83 -2.22 -6.95 2.12
N ALA A 84 -2.66 -6.95 3.38
CA ALA A 84 -4.04 -6.68 3.74
C ALA A 84 -4.46 -5.26 3.32
N THR A 85 -3.59 -4.26 3.51
CA THR A 85 -3.84 -2.89 3.04
C THR A 85 -4.06 -2.85 1.52
N TYR A 86 -3.20 -3.50 0.75
CA TYR A 86 -3.33 -3.54 -0.71
C TYR A 86 -4.59 -4.27 -1.15
N LEU A 87 -4.92 -5.41 -0.53
CA LEU A 87 -6.17 -6.11 -0.81
C LEU A 87 -7.39 -5.25 -0.47
N ALA A 88 -7.41 -4.58 0.68
CA ALA A 88 -8.50 -3.72 1.08
C ALA A 88 -8.69 -2.54 0.11
N THR A 89 -7.61 -1.91 -0.37
CA THR A 89 -7.73 -0.84 -1.37
C THR A 89 -8.20 -1.37 -2.73
N PHE A 90 -7.68 -2.52 -3.18
CA PHE A 90 -8.15 -3.14 -4.43
C PHE A 90 -9.66 -3.44 -4.37
N LEU A 91 -10.08 -4.05 -3.27
CA LEU A 91 -11.48 -4.36 -3.01
C LEU A 91 -12.31 -3.08 -2.97
N TYR A 92 -11.82 -2.00 -2.34
CA TYR A 92 -12.52 -0.73 -2.27
C TYR A 92 -12.81 -0.13 -3.65
N VAL A 93 -11.83 -0.20 -4.55
CA VAL A 93 -11.97 0.35 -5.92
C VAL A 93 -12.96 -0.46 -6.76
N TRP A 94 -12.95 -1.80 -6.65
CA TRP A 94 -13.68 -2.67 -7.59
C TRP A 94 -15.00 -3.25 -7.07
N LEU A 95 -15.19 -3.34 -5.75
CA LEU A 95 -16.46 -3.84 -5.19
C LEU A 95 -17.69 -3.04 -5.61
N PRO A 96 -17.67 -1.69 -5.70
CA PRO A 96 -18.84 -0.94 -6.19
C PRO A 96 -19.28 -1.42 -7.58
N THR A 97 -18.33 -1.62 -8.49
CA THR A 97 -18.56 -2.10 -9.86
C THR A 97 -19.01 -3.55 -9.90
N LEU A 98 -18.46 -4.42 -9.04
CA LEU A 98 -18.89 -5.83 -8.97
C LEU A 98 -20.30 -5.96 -8.39
N PHE A 99 -20.63 -5.15 -7.39
CA PHE A 99 -21.93 -5.16 -6.74
C PHE A 99 -23.03 -4.52 -7.58
N SER A 100 -22.72 -3.71 -8.58
CA SER A 100 -23.72 -3.16 -9.51
C SER A 100 -24.27 -4.18 -10.53
N TYR A 101 -23.69 -5.38 -10.63
CA TYR A 101 -24.16 -6.42 -11.56
C TYR A 101 -25.26 -7.34 -10.99
N ASP A 102 -25.57 -7.22 -9.69
CA ASP A 102 -26.54 -8.08 -9.01
C ASP A 102 -27.23 -7.30 -7.88
N ASP A 103 -28.53 -7.43 -7.71
CA ASP A 103 -29.33 -6.73 -6.69
C ASP A 103 -29.47 -7.55 -5.38
N TYR A 104 -28.85 -8.73 -5.30
CA TYR A 104 -28.93 -9.58 -4.11
C TYR A 104 -28.27 -8.92 -2.86
N HIS A 105 -28.95 -8.93 -1.71
CA HIS A 105 -28.46 -8.41 -0.43
C HIS A 105 -27.95 -6.95 -0.45
N GLU A 106 -28.72 -6.02 -1.03
CA GLU A 106 -28.36 -4.58 -1.09
C GLU A 106 -27.96 -3.96 0.26
N GLU A 107 -28.67 -4.28 1.34
CA GLU A 107 -28.39 -3.78 2.69
C GLU A 107 -26.95 -4.10 3.11
N VAL A 108 -26.52 -5.35 2.92
CA VAL A 108 -25.18 -5.82 3.25
C VAL A 108 -24.15 -5.16 2.34
N LYS A 109 -24.45 -5.03 1.05
CA LYS A 109 -23.59 -4.34 0.07
C LYS A 109 -23.35 -2.89 0.47
N LYS A 110 -24.39 -2.15 0.88
CA LYS A 110 -24.28 -0.76 1.34
C LYS A 110 -23.40 -0.65 2.59
N VAL A 111 -23.57 -1.54 3.57
CA VAL A 111 -22.73 -1.57 4.79
C VAL A 111 -21.26 -1.84 4.44
N VAL A 112 -21.00 -2.84 3.60
CA VAL A 112 -19.64 -3.22 3.18
C VAL A 112 -18.97 -2.10 2.39
N LEU A 113 -19.68 -1.51 1.42
CA LEU A 113 -19.18 -0.40 0.60
C LEU A 113 -18.90 0.86 1.42
N TRP A 114 -19.63 1.09 2.51
CA TRP A 114 -19.37 2.22 3.41
C TRP A 114 -18.19 1.96 4.35
N PHE A 115 -18.03 0.72 4.83
CA PHE A 115 -16.97 0.37 5.77
C PHE A 115 -15.60 0.20 5.11
N LEU A 116 -15.55 -0.35 3.89
CA LEU A 116 -14.30 -0.59 3.16
C LEU A 116 -13.39 0.63 3.00
N PRO A 117 -13.88 1.82 2.56
CA PRO A 117 -13.04 3.00 2.43
C PRO A 117 -12.41 3.41 3.76
N ILE A 118 -13.14 3.32 4.87
CA ILE A 118 -12.63 3.66 6.21
C ILE A 118 -11.43 2.77 6.55
N VAL A 119 -11.57 1.45 6.35
CA VAL A 119 -10.50 0.49 6.58
C VAL A 119 -9.31 0.73 5.65
N ALA A 120 -9.56 0.98 4.36
CA ALA A 120 -8.51 1.24 3.38
C ALA A 120 -7.71 2.50 3.71
N ILE A 121 -8.38 3.60 4.11
CA ILE A 121 -7.75 4.86 4.50
C ILE A 121 -6.91 4.68 5.77
N ILE A 122 -7.50 4.09 6.83
CA ILE A 122 -6.78 3.87 8.09
C ILE A 122 -5.54 2.99 7.85
N SER A 123 -5.69 1.91 7.07
CA SER A 123 -4.58 0.99 6.78
C SER A 123 -3.48 1.68 5.96
N ALA A 124 -3.84 2.52 4.98
CA ALA A 124 -2.88 3.33 4.23
C ALA A 124 -2.12 4.31 5.13
N TRP A 125 -2.81 4.98 6.06
CA TRP A 125 -2.19 5.88 7.03
C TRP A 125 -1.27 5.18 8.01
N VAL A 126 -1.67 4.02 8.55
CA VAL A 126 -0.81 3.23 9.44
C VAL A 126 0.45 2.76 8.71
N ASN A 127 0.34 2.37 7.44
CA ASN A 127 1.51 2.01 6.63
C ASN A 127 2.42 3.22 6.38
N PHE A 128 1.84 4.38 6.09
CA PHE A 128 2.61 5.63 5.95
C PHE A 128 3.37 5.99 7.24
N LEU A 129 2.70 5.96 8.39
CA LEU A 129 3.32 6.20 9.70
C LEU A 129 4.40 5.17 10.03
N TYR A 130 4.20 3.91 9.62
CA TYR A 130 5.21 2.87 9.78
C TYR A 130 6.48 3.16 8.96
N ILE A 131 6.33 3.66 7.73
CA ILE A 131 7.45 4.08 6.89
C ILE A 131 8.19 5.26 7.54
N LEU A 132 7.45 6.27 8.03
CA LEU A 132 8.04 7.42 8.73
C LEU A 132 8.75 7.04 10.03
N ARG A 133 8.26 6.05 10.79
CA ARG A 133 8.97 5.56 11.98
C ARG A 133 10.29 4.87 11.63
N LYS A 134 10.38 4.28 10.44
CA LYS A 134 11.56 3.52 9.99
C LYS A 134 12.62 4.38 9.32
N SER A 135 12.33 5.63 8.98
CA SER A 135 13.37 6.54 8.52
C SER A 135 14.36 6.80 9.66
N PRO A 136 15.66 6.60 9.44
CA PRO A 136 16.70 6.72 10.45
C PRO A 136 16.84 8.15 11.00
#